data_AF-N9TTG8-F1
#
_entry.id   AF-N9TTG8-F1
#
_cell.length_a   1.000
_cell.length_b   1.000
_cell.length_c   1.000
_cell.angle_alpha   90.00
_cell.angle_beta   90.00
_cell.angle_gamma   90.00
#
_symmetry.space_group_name_H-M   'P 1'
#
loop_
_entity.id
_entity.type
_entity.pdbx_description
1 polymer ?
#
loop_
_entity_poly.entity_id
_entity_poly.type
_entity_poly.pdbx_seq_one_letter_code
_entity_poly.pdbx_strand_id
1 'polypeptide(L)'
;MNNKYKKLSLCLPFLGAVTATLSPLVLAATCGYDRPTISIKEDSKYSYINENNERIIKGSASEFYNTNRSGVFNPIDPSDPFYSIFKDNNPNVLNNKHNQEHKPKIKGNFEFLKFNNLTAPHSYRIYSFKYPELVTNIPGVATRKKYTDYKNNPKAVYIVLYWIEKSNEAAPNWVRDIVSPAAAHLNVPYSADRKEEAPWPFVKGIISQETWKNITEPVVLVFDKE
;
A
#
# COMPACT_ATOMS: atom_id res chain seq x y z
N MET A 1 -20.43 76.18 24.94
CA MET A 1 -18.96 76.00 24.88
C MET A 1 -18.64 74.52 25.06
N ASN A 2 -17.60 74.07 24.36
CA ASN A 2 -17.29 72.71 23.93
C ASN A 2 -17.22 71.60 25.01
N ASN A 3 -17.90 70.49 24.70
CA ASN A 3 -17.51 69.12 25.04
C ASN A 3 -16.25 68.73 24.23
N LYS A 4 -15.23 68.15 24.87
CA LYS A 4 -14.29 67.21 24.21
C LYS A 4 -13.84 66.13 25.18
N TYR A 5 -14.49 64.96 25.08
CA TYR A 5 -13.92 63.68 25.47
C TYR A 5 -13.54 62.89 24.22
N LYS A 6 -12.28 62.44 24.22
CA LYS A 6 -11.69 61.21 23.66
C LYS A 6 -12.31 60.59 22.41
N LYS A 7 -11.51 60.46 21.35
CA LYS A 7 -11.49 59.27 20.48
C LYS A 7 -10.05 58.97 20.04
N LEU A 8 -9.47 57.91 20.61
CA LEU A 8 -8.38 57.16 19.99
C LEU A 8 -8.98 56.40 18.80
N SER A 9 -8.42 56.58 17.61
CA SER A 9 -8.75 55.78 16.44
C SER A 9 -7.53 54.93 16.09
N LEU A 10 -7.61 53.64 16.45
CA LEU A 10 -6.70 52.60 15.98
C LEU A 10 -7.11 52.27 14.54
N CYS A 11 -6.25 52.56 13.57
CA CYS A 11 -6.43 52.08 12.19
C CYS A 11 -5.87 50.65 12.08
N LEU A 12 -6.76 49.69 11.89
CA LEU A 12 -6.43 48.40 11.25
C LEU A 12 -6.38 48.60 9.73
N PRO A 13 -5.39 48.02 9.03
CA PRO A 13 -5.58 47.53 7.69
C PRO A 13 -5.64 46.00 7.68
N PHE A 14 -6.81 45.47 7.31
CA PHE A 14 -6.94 44.18 6.64
C PHE A 14 -6.46 44.36 5.19
N LEU A 15 -5.59 43.48 4.67
CA LEU A 15 -5.66 42.92 3.31
C LEU A 15 -4.47 42.00 3.02
N GLY A 16 -4.80 40.73 2.75
CA GLY A 16 -4.23 39.98 1.62
C GLY A 16 -2.82 39.41 1.76
N ALA A 17 -2.72 38.18 2.28
CA ALA A 17 -1.68 37.24 1.87
C ALA A 17 -2.24 35.82 1.85
N VAL A 18 -2.96 35.48 0.78
CA VAL A 18 -3.24 34.09 0.42
C VAL A 18 -1.96 33.55 -0.21
N THR A 19 -1.05 32.98 0.58
CA THR A 19 0.02 32.14 0.06
C THR A 19 -0.47 30.70 0.00
N ALA A 20 -1.36 30.44 -0.96
CA ALA A 20 -1.51 29.11 -1.53
C ALA A 20 -0.33 28.88 -2.48
N THR A 21 0.83 28.52 -1.94
CA THR A 21 1.94 28.01 -2.73
C THR A 21 2.20 26.59 -2.31
N LEU A 22 1.46 25.70 -2.98
CA LEU A 22 1.87 24.38 -3.44
C LEU A 22 3.11 23.85 -2.72
N SER A 23 2.89 22.97 -1.74
CA SER A 23 3.94 22.05 -1.31
C SER A 23 4.49 21.39 -2.57
N PRO A 24 5.81 21.46 -2.83
CA PRO A 24 6.38 20.70 -3.93
C PRO A 24 6.08 19.23 -3.61
N LEU A 25 5.24 18.61 -4.43
CA LEU A 25 5.22 17.17 -4.57
C LEU A 25 6.64 16.80 -5.01
N VAL A 26 7.50 16.48 -4.04
CA VAL A 26 8.73 15.75 -4.30
C VAL A 26 8.31 14.31 -4.60
N LEU A 27 7.58 14.14 -5.70
CA LEU A 27 7.67 12.93 -6.50
C LEU A 27 8.97 13.13 -7.27
N ALA A 28 10.08 12.77 -6.62
CA ALA A 28 11.33 12.56 -7.31
C ALA A 28 11.02 11.65 -8.51
N ALA A 29 11.05 12.25 -9.70
CA ALA A 29 11.12 11.57 -10.97
C ALA A 29 12.48 10.88 -11.00
N THR A 30 12.54 9.71 -10.39
CA THR A 30 13.66 8.79 -10.56
C THR A 30 13.47 8.18 -11.94
N CYS A 31 14.12 8.76 -12.96
CA CYS A 31 14.27 8.12 -14.26
C CYS A 31 14.94 6.76 -14.06
N GLY A 32 14.24 5.69 -14.44
CA GLY A 32 14.72 4.32 -14.38
C GLY A 32 13.69 3.40 -13.71
N TYR A 33 12.94 2.67 -14.52
CA TYR A 33 11.89 1.68 -14.18
C TYR A 33 10.50 2.27 -13.86
N ASP A 34 9.52 1.87 -14.67
CA ASP A 34 8.11 2.16 -14.41
C ASP A 34 7.70 1.51 -13.09
N ARG A 35 7.28 2.34 -12.12
CA ARG A 35 6.91 1.86 -10.80
C ARG A 35 5.71 0.90 -10.91
N PRO A 36 5.63 -0.13 -10.05
CA PRO A 36 4.45 -0.97 -9.94
C PRO A 36 3.23 -0.12 -9.66
N THR A 37 2.11 -0.43 -10.32
CA THR A 37 0.83 0.21 -10.05
C THR A 37 -0.24 -0.85 -9.80
N ILE A 38 -1.24 -0.47 -9.01
CA ILE A 38 -2.35 -1.32 -8.63
C ILE A 38 -3.65 -0.52 -8.78
N SER A 39 -4.65 -1.14 -9.40
CA SER A 39 -5.99 -0.58 -9.54
C SER A 39 -7.02 -1.70 -9.47
N ILE A 40 -8.30 -1.37 -9.37
CA ILE A 40 -9.39 -2.34 -9.46
C ILE A 40 -9.61 -2.68 -10.94
N LYS A 41 -9.81 -3.95 -11.29
CA LYS A 41 -10.15 -4.36 -12.66
C LYS A 41 -11.56 -3.89 -13.04
N GLU A 42 -11.71 -3.52 -14.30
CA GLU A 42 -13.00 -3.21 -14.91
C GLU A 42 -13.65 -4.48 -15.46
N ASP A 43 -13.97 -5.41 -14.56
CA ASP A 43 -14.56 -6.70 -14.90
C ASP A 43 -15.81 -6.93 -14.04
N SER A 44 -16.94 -7.16 -14.70
CA SER A 44 -18.25 -7.37 -14.07
C SER A 44 -18.32 -8.67 -13.26
N LYS A 45 -17.41 -9.61 -13.49
CA LYS A 45 -17.22 -10.80 -12.65
C LYS A 45 -16.89 -10.43 -11.22
N TYR A 46 -16.06 -9.39 -11.02
CA TYR A 46 -15.50 -9.04 -9.72
C TYR A 46 -16.07 -7.76 -9.11
N SER A 47 -16.61 -6.84 -9.93
CA SER A 47 -17.10 -5.55 -9.45
C SER A 47 -18.33 -5.06 -10.20
N TYR A 48 -19.01 -4.06 -9.66
CA TYR A 48 -20.08 -3.31 -10.31
C TYR A 48 -20.01 -1.83 -9.91
N ILE A 49 -20.72 -0.95 -10.62
CA ILE A 49 -20.86 0.46 -10.26
C ILE A 49 -22.20 0.65 -9.53
N ASN A 50 -22.20 1.30 -8.36
CA ASN A 50 -23.43 1.61 -7.63
C ASN A 50 -24.10 2.92 -8.09
N GLU A 51 -25.23 3.27 -7.49
CA GLU A 51 -25.97 4.52 -7.74
C GLU A 51 -25.17 5.81 -7.47
N ASN A 52 -24.12 5.74 -6.63
CA ASN A 52 -23.22 6.86 -6.35
C ASN A 52 -22.03 6.93 -7.32
N ASN A 53 -22.05 6.14 -8.40
CA ASN A 53 -20.96 6.00 -9.35
C ASN A 53 -19.64 5.50 -8.72
N GLU A 54 -19.74 4.74 -7.63
CA GLU A 54 -18.60 4.10 -6.97
C GLU A 54 -18.46 2.66 -7.44
N ARG A 55 -17.23 2.20 -7.62
CA ARG A 55 -16.94 0.81 -7.93
C ARG A 55 -16.99 -0.03 -6.65
N ILE A 56 -17.90 -1.00 -6.62
CA ILE A 56 -18.10 -1.94 -5.53
C ILE A 56 -17.55 -3.31 -5.92
N ILE A 57 -16.72 -3.89 -5.06
CA ILE A 57 -16.12 -5.21 -5.20
C ILE A 57 -17.08 -6.25 -4.61
N LYS A 58 -17.32 -7.32 -5.36
CA LYS A 58 -18.15 -8.44 -4.88
C LYS A 58 -17.39 -9.22 -3.82
N GLY A 59 -18.01 -9.47 -2.67
CA GLY A 59 -17.40 -10.20 -1.54
C GLY A 59 -17.31 -9.38 -0.26
N SER A 60 -16.70 -9.95 0.78
CA SER A 60 -16.64 -9.34 2.11
C SER A 60 -15.32 -8.60 2.36
N ALA A 61 -15.42 -7.37 2.89
CA ALA A 61 -14.28 -6.58 3.33
C ALA A 61 -13.48 -7.28 4.45
N SER A 62 -14.19 -7.88 5.42
CA SER A 62 -13.62 -8.58 6.56
C SER A 62 -12.98 -9.89 6.13
N GLU A 63 -13.59 -10.64 5.20
CA GLU A 63 -12.98 -11.83 4.61
C GLU A 63 -11.65 -11.46 3.93
N PHE A 64 -11.66 -10.48 3.01
CA PHE A 64 -10.45 -10.04 2.32
C PHE A 64 -9.36 -9.57 3.29
N TYR A 65 -9.73 -8.72 4.25
CA TYR A 65 -8.82 -8.22 5.28
C TYR A 65 -8.24 -9.37 6.10
N ASN A 66 -9.07 -10.27 6.62
CA ASN A 66 -8.63 -11.39 7.45
C ASN A 66 -7.75 -12.38 6.68
N THR A 67 -8.06 -12.66 5.41
CA THR A 67 -7.22 -13.52 4.55
C THR A 67 -5.85 -12.89 4.31
N ASN A 68 -5.78 -11.58 4.04
CA ASN A 68 -4.49 -10.92 3.91
C ASN A 68 -3.71 -10.98 5.24
N ARG A 69 -4.40 -10.72 6.35
CA ARG A 69 -3.84 -10.76 7.70
C ARG A 69 -3.45 -12.17 8.18
N SER A 70 -3.94 -13.24 7.56
CA SER A 70 -3.60 -14.63 7.92
C SER A 70 -2.36 -15.18 7.20
N GLY A 71 -1.62 -14.33 6.49
CA GLY A 71 -0.39 -14.75 5.82
C GLY A 71 -0.49 -14.91 4.31
N VAL A 72 -1.45 -14.24 3.65
CA VAL A 72 -1.54 -14.23 2.18
C VAL A 72 -1.24 -12.81 1.70
N PHE A 73 0.05 -12.52 1.53
CA PHE A 73 0.51 -11.17 1.20
C PHE A 73 1.04 -11.06 -0.23
N ASN A 74 1.65 -12.11 -0.76
CA ASN A 74 2.24 -12.05 -2.09
C ASN A 74 1.15 -12.23 -3.17
N PRO A 75 0.97 -11.25 -4.08
CA PRO A 75 -0.09 -11.34 -5.08
C PRO A 75 0.16 -12.37 -6.19
N ILE A 76 1.41 -12.80 -6.36
CA ILE A 76 1.82 -13.73 -7.41
C ILE A 76 1.51 -15.16 -6.97
N ASP A 77 0.97 -15.97 -7.86
CA ASP A 77 0.65 -17.37 -7.64
C ASP A 77 1.92 -18.23 -7.54
N PRO A 78 1.99 -19.25 -6.65
CA PRO A 78 3.21 -20.04 -6.48
C PRO A 78 3.61 -20.87 -7.71
N SER A 79 2.68 -21.08 -8.65
CA SER A 79 2.97 -21.70 -9.94
C SER A 79 3.57 -20.74 -10.97
N ASP A 80 3.66 -19.45 -10.68
CA ASP A 80 4.35 -18.49 -11.55
C ASP A 80 5.87 -18.76 -11.54
N PRO A 81 6.53 -18.84 -12.71
CA PRO A 81 7.96 -19.14 -12.78
C PRO A 81 8.85 -18.07 -12.11
N PHE A 82 8.33 -16.86 -11.88
CA PHE A 82 9.03 -15.78 -11.19
C PHE A 82 8.57 -15.59 -9.75
N TYR A 83 7.75 -16.48 -9.18
CA TYR A 83 7.29 -16.40 -7.80
C TYR A 83 8.44 -16.50 -6.80
N SER A 84 9.22 -17.58 -6.89
CA SER A 84 10.27 -17.91 -5.92
C SER A 84 11.42 -16.89 -5.96
N ILE A 85 12.03 -16.62 -4.80
CA ILE A 85 13.24 -15.79 -4.69
C ILE A 85 14.39 -16.42 -5.49
N PHE A 86 14.50 -17.74 -5.43
CA PHE A 86 15.57 -18.54 -6.04
C PHE A 86 15.03 -19.44 -7.16
N LYS A 87 15.86 -19.75 -8.15
CA LYS A 87 15.51 -20.66 -9.25
C LYS A 87 15.58 -22.11 -8.78
N ASP A 88 14.57 -22.92 -9.11
CA ASP A 88 14.61 -24.40 -9.02
C ASP A 88 15.20 -24.95 -7.71
N ASN A 89 14.87 -24.31 -6.57
CA ASN A 89 15.40 -24.61 -5.24
C ASN A 89 16.92 -24.48 -5.07
N ASN A 90 17.63 -23.86 -6.01
CA ASN A 90 19.04 -23.55 -5.87
C ASN A 90 19.22 -22.22 -5.09
N PRO A 91 19.58 -22.27 -3.79
CA PRO A 91 19.68 -21.08 -2.96
C PRO A 91 20.81 -20.12 -3.38
N ASN A 92 21.63 -20.51 -4.35
CA ASN A 92 22.73 -19.68 -4.85
C ASN A 92 22.36 -18.91 -6.14
N VAL A 93 21.19 -19.15 -6.72
CA VAL A 93 20.77 -18.54 -7.98
C VAL A 93 19.47 -17.77 -7.82
N LEU A 94 19.59 -16.44 -7.79
CA LEU A 94 18.43 -15.56 -7.72
C LEU A 94 17.57 -15.66 -8.98
N ASN A 95 16.26 -15.63 -8.76
CA ASN A 95 15.27 -15.53 -9.82
C ASN A 95 14.99 -14.05 -10.14
N ASN A 96 16.02 -13.37 -10.63
CA ASN A 96 16.07 -11.92 -10.84
C ASN A 96 15.99 -11.51 -12.32
N LYS A 97 15.82 -12.47 -13.24
CA LYS A 97 15.78 -12.19 -14.68
C LYS A 97 14.48 -11.50 -15.04
N HIS A 98 14.58 -10.26 -15.51
CA HIS A 98 13.45 -9.51 -16.04
C HIS A 98 12.99 -10.10 -17.38
N ASN A 99 11.68 -10.35 -17.52
CA ASN A 99 11.03 -10.66 -18.78
C ASN A 99 9.87 -9.66 -18.99
N GLN A 100 10.03 -8.75 -19.95
CA GLN A 100 9.05 -7.69 -20.24
C GLN A 100 7.71 -8.23 -20.75
N GLU A 101 7.72 -9.41 -21.37
CA GLU A 101 6.51 -10.04 -21.92
C GLU A 101 5.77 -10.89 -20.89
N HIS A 102 6.40 -11.17 -19.75
CA HIS A 102 5.81 -11.98 -18.70
C HIS A 102 4.63 -11.26 -18.07
N LYS A 103 3.47 -11.93 -18.04
CA LYS A 103 2.30 -11.49 -17.29
C LYS A 103 2.20 -12.37 -16.04
N PRO A 104 2.42 -11.82 -14.84
CA PRO A 104 2.37 -12.63 -13.64
C PRO A 104 1.00 -13.28 -13.46
N LYS A 105 1.01 -14.55 -13.08
CA LYS A 105 -0.18 -15.25 -12.62
C LYS A 105 -0.53 -14.74 -11.23
N ILE A 106 -1.72 -14.16 -11.10
CA ILE A 106 -2.21 -13.55 -9.86
C ILE A 106 -3.01 -14.58 -9.07
N LYS A 107 -2.84 -14.60 -7.73
CA LYS A 107 -3.63 -15.47 -6.85
C LYS A 107 -5.11 -15.09 -6.85
N GLY A 108 -5.98 -16.09 -6.66
CA GLY A 108 -7.44 -15.95 -6.67
C GLY A 108 -7.98 -14.79 -5.82
N ASN A 109 -7.46 -14.63 -4.59
CA ASN A 109 -7.87 -13.58 -3.66
C ASN A 109 -7.49 -12.15 -4.10
N PHE A 110 -6.69 -12.00 -5.15
CA PHE A 110 -6.30 -10.72 -5.73
C PHE A 110 -6.71 -10.59 -7.20
N GLU A 111 -7.49 -11.54 -7.74
CA GLU A 111 -7.87 -11.54 -9.15
C GLU A 111 -8.68 -10.31 -9.56
N PHE A 112 -9.38 -9.67 -8.63
CA PHE A 112 -10.13 -8.43 -8.88
C PHE A 112 -9.22 -7.20 -9.05
N LEU A 113 -7.92 -7.32 -8.80
CA LEU A 113 -6.94 -6.26 -8.91
C LEU A 113 -6.20 -6.36 -10.25
N LYS A 114 -5.95 -5.20 -10.86
CA LYS A 114 -5.10 -5.03 -12.02
C LYS A 114 -3.75 -4.52 -11.53
N PHE A 115 -2.70 -5.22 -11.93
CA PHE A 115 -1.33 -4.80 -11.66
C PHE A 115 -0.64 -4.44 -12.97
N ASN A 116 0.14 -3.38 -12.97
CA ASN A 116 1.07 -3.09 -14.06
C ASN A 116 2.49 -3.03 -13.47
N ASN A 117 3.47 -3.46 -14.27
CA ASN A 117 4.89 -3.44 -13.92
C ASN A 117 5.23 -4.30 -12.68
N LEU A 118 4.58 -5.48 -12.56
CA LEU A 118 5.05 -6.53 -11.66
C LEU A 118 6.15 -7.32 -12.37
N THR A 119 7.39 -6.97 -12.07
CA THR A 119 8.54 -7.38 -12.85
C THR A 119 9.70 -7.76 -11.95
N ALA A 120 10.40 -8.84 -12.30
CA ALA A 120 11.70 -9.15 -11.72
C ALA A 120 12.65 -7.95 -11.90
N PRO A 121 13.56 -7.69 -10.94
CA PRO A 121 13.99 -8.59 -9.86
C PRO A 121 13.23 -8.42 -8.54
N HIS A 122 12.00 -7.91 -8.55
CA HIS A 122 11.27 -7.60 -7.33
C HIS A 122 10.38 -8.74 -6.82
N SER A 123 10.18 -8.74 -5.51
CA SER A 123 9.08 -9.41 -4.83
C SER A 123 8.06 -8.40 -4.35
N TYR A 124 6.82 -8.86 -4.21
CA TYR A 124 5.67 -8.00 -3.96
C TYR A 124 4.89 -8.45 -2.73
N ARG A 125 4.33 -7.50 -1.99
CA ARG A 125 3.40 -7.75 -0.89
C ARG A 125 2.24 -6.77 -0.96
N ILE A 126 1.03 -7.27 -0.78
CA ILE A 126 -0.16 -6.45 -0.57
C ILE A 126 -0.43 -6.41 0.91
N TYR A 127 -0.57 -5.20 1.45
CA TYR A 127 -1.02 -5.00 2.82
C TYR A 127 -2.37 -4.34 2.83
N SER A 128 -3.29 -4.92 3.59
CA SER A 128 -4.59 -4.36 3.89
C SER A 128 -4.62 -3.69 5.25
N PHE A 129 -5.31 -2.56 5.34
CA PHE A 129 -5.52 -1.79 6.54
C PHE A 129 -6.99 -1.43 6.71
N LYS A 130 -7.44 -1.33 7.95
CA LYS A 130 -8.57 -0.47 8.34
C LYS A 130 -8.09 0.97 8.49
N TYR A 131 -9.01 1.93 8.45
CA TYR A 131 -8.65 3.36 8.40
C TYR A 131 -7.70 3.82 9.53
N PRO A 132 -7.92 3.46 10.82
CA PRO A 132 -7.01 3.84 11.90
C PRO A 132 -5.59 3.28 11.71
N GLU A 133 -5.48 2.05 11.20
CA GLU A 133 -4.20 1.40 10.92
C GLU A 133 -3.48 2.08 9.76
N LEU A 134 -4.23 2.46 8.71
CA LEU A 134 -3.68 3.19 7.57
C LEU A 134 -3.08 4.52 8.02
N VAL A 135 -3.80 5.31 8.83
CA VAL A 135 -3.31 6.61 9.34
C VAL A 135 -2.08 6.42 10.22
N THR A 136 -2.05 5.36 11.04
CA THR A 136 -0.89 5.05 11.88
C THR A 136 0.36 4.76 11.04
N ASN A 137 0.20 4.02 9.94
CA ASN A 137 1.29 3.60 9.06
C ASN A 137 1.69 4.67 8.03
N ILE A 138 0.73 5.45 7.55
CA ILE A 138 0.90 6.47 6.49
C ILE A 138 0.16 7.75 6.91
N PRO A 139 0.68 8.54 7.87
CA PRO A 139 -0.05 9.67 8.46
C PRO A 139 -0.53 10.73 7.45
N GLY A 140 0.17 10.89 6.32
CA GLY A 140 -0.20 11.82 5.24
C GLY A 140 -1.54 11.52 4.56
N VAL A 141 -2.16 10.36 4.82
CA VAL A 141 -3.51 10.03 4.31
C VAL A 141 -4.62 10.73 5.08
N ALA A 142 -4.39 11.11 6.35
CA ALA A 142 -5.44 11.64 7.22
C ALA A 142 -6.00 12.99 6.77
N THR A 143 -5.25 13.72 5.93
CA THR A 143 -5.65 15.02 5.37
C THR A 143 -6.27 14.91 3.98
N ARG A 144 -6.32 13.72 3.38
CA ARG A 144 -6.78 13.52 1.99
C ARG A 144 -8.21 13.01 1.96
N LYS A 145 -9.09 13.80 1.34
CA LYS A 145 -10.53 13.53 1.26
C LYS A 145 -10.87 12.10 0.81
N LYS A 146 -10.18 11.63 -0.23
CA LYS A 146 -10.38 10.28 -0.82
C LYS A 146 -10.23 9.11 0.16
N TYR A 147 -9.54 9.29 1.28
CA TYR A 147 -9.46 8.28 2.33
C TYR A 147 -10.40 8.60 3.49
N THR A 148 -10.51 9.87 3.88
CA THR A 148 -11.35 10.29 5.01
C THR A 148 -12.84 10.06 4.78
N ASP A 149 -13.30 10.09 3.52
CA ASP A 149 -14.69 9.81 3.15
C ASP A 149 -15.14 8.40 3.56
N TYR A 150 -14.21 7.44 3.59
CA TYR A 150 -14.47 6.04 3.91
C TYR A 150 -14.05 5.65 5.34
N LYS A 151 -13.68 6.62 6.20
CA LYS A 151 -13.09 6.34 7.52
C LYS A 151 -13.96 5.49 8.45
N ASN A 152 -15.28 5.62 8.32
CA ASN A 152 -16.27 4.91 9.14
C ASN A 152 -17.03 3.84 8.35
N ASN A 153 -16.61 3.54 7.10
CA ASN A 153 -17.28 2.55 6.28
C ASN A 153 -16.72 1.15 6.61
N PRO A 154 -17.50 0.24 7.22
CA PRO A 154 -17.00 -1.09 7.57
C PRO A 154 -16.65 -1.95 6.35
N LYS A 155 -17.28 -1.65 5.20
CA LYS A 155 -17.05 -2.29 3.91
C LYS A 155 -15.80 -1.77 3.19
N ALA A 156 -15.10 -0.79 3.77
CA ALA A 156 -13.88 -0.25 3.19
C ALA A 156 -12.63 -0.97 3.72
N VAL A 157 -11.72 -1.29 2.81
CA VAL A 157 -10.37 -1.77 3.11
C VAL A 157 -9.39 -0.95 2.28
N TYR A 158 -8.29 -0.54 2.89
CA TYR A 158 -7.25 0.22 2.23
C TYR A 158 -6.10 -0.71 1.93
N ILE A 159 -5.65 -0.75 0.68
CA ILE A 159 -4.50 -1.59 0.31
C ILE A 159 -3.34 -0.77 -0.19
N VAL A 160 -2.12 -1.26 0.05
CA VAL A 160 -0.90 -0.80 -0.61
C VAL A 160 -0.21 -2.00 -1.23
N LEU A 161 0.41 -1.79 -2.39
CA LEU A 161 1.37 -2.72 -2.96
C LEU A 161 2.77 -2.25 -2.58
N TYR A 162 3.49 -3.10 -1.86
CA TYR A 162 4.90 -2.94 -1.53
C TYR A 162 5.76 -3.78 -2.48
N TRP A 163 6.95 -3.28 -2.84
CA TRP A 163 7.93 -4.01 -3.62
C TRP A 163 9.37 -3.80 -3.15
N ILE A 164 10.23 -4.75 -3.47
CA ILE A 164 11.65 -4.76 -3.08
C ILE A 164 12.40 -5.81 -3.88
N GLU A 165 13.70 -5.61 -4.05
CA GLU A 165 14.54 -6.57 -4.76
C GLU A 165 14.66 -7.90 -4.00
N LYS A 166 14.60 -9.00 -4.76
CA LYS A 166 14.81 -10.37 -4.25
C LYS A 166 16.18 -10.59 -3.61
N SER A 167 17.18 -9.80 -4.01
CA SER A 167 18.51 -9.78 -3.41
C SER A 167 18.45 -9.47 -1.91
N ASN A 168 17.54 -8.60 -1.49
CA ASN A 168 17.37 -8.23 -0.08
C ASN A 168 16.73 -9.37 0.73
N GLU A 169 15.85 -10.18 0.12
CA GLU A 169 15.26 -11.35 0.76
C GLU A 169 16.21 -12.54 0.85
N ALA A 170 17.19 -12.60 -0.04
CA ALA A 170 18.15 -13.68 -0.10
C ALA A 170 19.22 -13.61 0.99
N ALA A 171 19.27 -12.53 1.78
CA ALA A 171 20.24 -12.37 2.85
C ALA A 171 20.08 -13.47 3.92
N PRO A 172 21.16 -14.12 4.42
CA PRO A 172 21.06 -15.23 5.36
C PRO A 172 20.33 -14.90 6.68
N ASN A 173 20.41 -13.64 7.11
CA ASN A 173 19.79 -13.13 8.32
C ASN A 173 18.36 -12.58 8.10
N TRP A 174 17.87 -12.52 6.86
CA TRP A 174 16.59 -11.89 6.52
C TRP A 174 15.42 -12.46 7.34
N VAL A 175 15.35 -13.77 7.51
CA VAL A 175 14.29 -14.39 8.33
C VAL A 175 14.34 -13.90 9.78
N ARG A 176 15.52 -13.97 10.40
CA ARG A 176 15.70 -13.62 11.82
C ARG A 176 15.47 -12.14 12.07
N ASP A 177 16.02 -11.28 11.21
CA ASP A 177 16.10 -9.84 11.47
C ASP A 177 14.89 -9.07 10.93
N ILE A 178 14.18 -9.63 9.93
CA ILE A 178 13.10 -8.92 9.23
C ILE A 178 11.78 -9.68 9.35
N VAL A 179 11.74 -10.96 8.99
CA VAL A 179 10.49 -11.72 8.90
C VAL A 179 9.92 -12.07 10.27
N SER A 180 10.73 -12.64 11.16
CA SER A 180 10.29 -13.07 12.49
C SER A 180 9.72 -11.91 13.32
N PRO A 181 10.36 -10.72 13.40
CA PRO A 181 9.78 -9.58 14.11
C PRO A 181 8.48 -9.09 13.48
N ALA A 182 8.38 -9.08 12.15
CA ALA A 182 7.16 -8.65 11.49
C ALA A 182 6.01 -9.64 11.68
N ALA A 183 6.27 -10.94 11.57
CA ALA A 183 5.30 -12.00 11.84
C ALA A 183 4.79 -11.96 13.28
N ALA A 184 5.69 -11.77 14.26
CA ALA A 184 5.34 -11.60 15.67
C ALA A 184 4.46 -10.36 15.88
N HIS A 185 4.81 -9.22 15.27
CA HIS A 185 4.01 -7.99 15.34
C HIS A 185 2.60 -8.17 14.76
N LEU A 186 2.47 -8.97 13.70
CA LEU A 186 1.17 -9.26 13.10
C LEU A 186 0.38 -10.37 13.76
N ASN A 187 0.99 -11.10 14.69
CA ASN A 187 0.47 -12.35 15.20
C ASN A 187 0.16 -13.35 14.06
N VAL A 188 1.04 -13.43 13.07
CA VAL A 188 0.93 -14.36 11.93
C VAL A 188 1.92 -15.50 12.15
N PRO A 189 1.46 -16.77 12.14
CA PRO A 189 2.38 -17.89 12.19
C PRO A 189 3.25 -17.89 10.94
N TYR A 190 4.57 -17.84 11.13
CA TYR A 190 5.53 -17.93 10.04
C TYR A 190 6.21 -19.30 10.02
N SER A 191 6.23 -19.92 8.84
CA SER A 191 7.08 -21.07 8.52
C SER A 191 8.10 -20.65 7.47
N ALA A 192 9.35 -21.11 7.61
CA ALA A 192 10.40 -20.89 6.63
C ALA A 192 10.02 -21.41 5.23
N ASP A 193 9.17 -22.44 5.16
CA ASP A 193 8.64 -22.98 3.90
C ASP A 193 7.73 -21.99 3.16
N ARG A 194 7.22 -20.98 3.88
CA ARG A 194 6.36 -19.91 3.35
C ARG A 194 7.09 -18.58 3.25
N LYS A 195 8.42 -18.59 3.08
CA LYS A 195 9.23 -17.37 2.90
C LYS A 195 8.63 -16.39 1.89
N GLU A 196 8.02 -16.87 0.82
CA GLU A 196 7.53 -15.99 -0.24
C GLU A 196 6.23 -15.27 0.15
N GLU A 197 5.60 -15.71 1.25
CA GLU A 197 4.42 -15.12 1.90
C GLU A 197 4.78 -14.40 3.19
N ALA A 198 6.06 -14.22 3.49
CA ALA A 198 6.48 -13.54 4.71
C ALA A 198 5.81 -12.16 4.83
N PRO A 199 5.30 -11.77 6.02
CA PRO A 199 4.70 -10.47 6.27
C PRO A 199 5.74 -9.33 6.38
N TRP A 200 6.51 -9.05 5.32
CA TRP A 200 7.65 -8.13 5.41
C TRP A 200 7.70 -7.02 4.33
N PRO A 201 8.12 -5.79 4.67
CA PRO A 201 8.43 -5.26 5.99
C PRO A 201 7.18 -4.65 6.62
N PHE A 202 6.44 -5.39 7.46
CA PHE A 202 5.24 -4.80 8.05
C PHE A 202 5.53 -3.72 9.10
N VAL A 203 6.72 -3.70 9.70
CA VAL A 203 6.98 -2.81 10.84
C VAL A 203 7.81 -1.60 10.42
N LYS A 204 7.22 -0.41 10.57
CA LYS A 204 7.92 0.88 10.56
C LYS A 204 9.12 0.80 11.51
N GLY A 205 10.33 1.05 11.02
CA GLY A 205 11.53 0.99 11.86
C GLY A 205 12.40 -0.27 11.73
N ILE A 206 11.98 -1.33 11.01
CA ILE A 206 12.80 -2.57 10.92
C ILE A 206 14.08 -2.40 10.06
N ILE A 207 14.02 -1.64 8.96
CA ILE A 207 15.19 -1.44 8.07
C ILE A 207 15.84 -0.07 8.31
N SER A 208 15.05 0.90 8.74
CA SER A 208 15.46 2.23 9.19
C SER A 208 14.26 2.88 9.87
N GLN A 209 14.44 3.89 10.72
CA GLN A 209 13.33 4.68 11.31
C GLN A 209 12.50 5.45 10.25
N GLU A 210 12.76 5.23 8.97
CA GLU A 210 12.11 5.91 7.85
C GLU A 210 10.69 5.38 7.59
N THR A 211 9.90 6.20 6.92
CA THR A 211 8.58 5.86 6.41
C THR A 211 8.65 4.76 5.35
N TRP A 212 7.55 4.05 5.11
CA TRP A 212 7.40 3.06 4.03
C TRP A 212 7.99 3.60 2.71
N LYS A 213 9.04 2.92 2.21
CA LYS A 213 9.61 3.13 0.87
C LYS A 213 9.06 2.05 -0.07
N ASN A 214 9.10 2.30 -1.38
CA ASN A 214 8.67 1.33 -2.40
C ASN A 214 7.24 0.80 -2.18
N ILE A 215 6.32 1.72 -1.87
CA ILE A 215 4.89 1.43 -1.83
C ILE A 215 4.16 2.22 -2.91
N THR A 216 3.04 1.67 -3.38
CA THR A 216 2.08 2.43 -4.15
C THR A 216 1.35 3.41 -3.24
N GLU A 217 0.71 4.40 -3.84
CA GLU A 217 -0.32 5.13 -3.12
C GLU A 217 -1.43 4.15 -2.64
N PRO A 218 -2.00 4.34 -1.44
CA PRO A 218 -3.10 3.51 -0.99
C PRO A 218 -4.30 3.54 -1.93
N VAL A 219 -4.89 2.38 -2.17
CA VAL A 219 -6.13 2.20 -2.92
C VAL A 219 -7.24 1.87 -1.95
N VAL A 220 -8.38 2.56 -2.07
CA VAL A 220 -9.60 2.26 -1.32
C VAL A 220 -10.35 1.16 -2.07
N LEU A 221 -10.60 0.05 -1.39
CA LEU A 221 -11.46 -1.02 -1.84
C LEU A 221 -12.78 -0.91 -1.08
N VAL A 222 -13.89 -0.78 -1.79
CA VAL A 222 -15.23 -0.80 -1.19
C VAL A 222 -15.92 -2.09 -1.61
N PHE A 223 -16.31 -2.90 -0.63
CA PHE A 223 -16.92 -4.22 -0.84
C PHE A 223 -18.45 -4.17 -0.74
N ASP A 224 -19.13 -5.19 -1.28
CA ASP A 224 -20.59 -5.30 -1.18
C ASP A 224 -21.06 -5.67 0.25
N LYS A 225 -20.23 -6.44 0.97
CA LYS A 225 -20.44 -6.88 2.35
C LYS A 225 -19.33 -6.37 3.26
N GLU A 226 -19.69 -6.22 4.54
CA GLU A 226 -18.70 -6.08 5.61
C GLU A 226 -17.86 -7.35 5.75
#